data_AF-A0A836XDI9-F1
#
_entry.id   AF-A0A836XDI9-F1
#
_cell.length_a   1.000
_cell.length_b   1.000
_cell.length_c   1.000
_cell.angle_alpha   90.00
_cell.angle_beta   90.00
_cell.angle_gamma   90.00
#
_symmetry.space_group_name_H-M   'P 1'
#
loop_
_entity.id
_entity.type
_entity.pdbx_description
1 polymer ?
#
loop_
_entity_poly.entity_id
_entity_poly.type
_entity_poly.pdbx_seq_one_letter_code
_entity_poly.pdbx_strand_id
1 'polypeptide(L)' 'MKLDAAQIAQFEEEGYLLLHGVLTDADLDPVIAEYEQHIDRRAHELLTEGKISKLYADEPFHRRLVSICREC' A
#
# COMPACT_ATOMS: atom_id res chain seq x y z
N MET A 1 6.93 0.38 21.38
CA MET A 1 6.92 1.84 21.60
C MET A 1 5.88 2.17 22.67
N LYS A 2 6.12 3.18 23.51
CA LYS A 2 5.15 3.68 24.50
C LYS A 2 5.09 5.20 24.37
N LEU A 3 3.88 5.77 24.37
CA LEU A 3 3.67 7.22 24.34
C LEU A 3 4.04 7.85 25.68
N ASP A 4 4.60 9.05 25.63
CA ASP A 4 4.77 9.88 26.82
C ASP A 4 3.52 10.71 27.13
N ALA A 5 3.52 11.38 28.29
CA ALA A 5 2.37 12.16 28.74
C ALA A 5 2.08 13.38 27.85
N ALA A 6 3.10 13.98 27.23
CA ALA A 6 2.92 15.13 26.34
C ALA A 6 2.28 14.72 25.02
N GLN A 7 2.71 13.59 24.46
CA GLN A 7 2.12 12.98 23.26
C GLN A 7 0.65 12.57 23.48
N ILE A 8 0.32 12.04 24.66
CA ILE A 8 -1.06 11.73 25.03
C ILE A 8 -1.90 13.01 25.12
N ALA A 9 -1.40 14.04 25.81
CA ALA A 9 -2.11 15.31 25.91
C ALA A 9 -2.34 15.97 24.54
N GLN A 10 -1.34 15.94 23.64
CA GLN A 10 -1.49 16.43 22.28
C GLN A 10 -2.58 15.67 21.52
N PHE A 11 -2.61 14.34 21.60
CA PHE A 11 -3.64 13.54 20.95
C PHE A 11 -5.05 13.90 21.45
N GLU A 12 -5.20 14.11 22.76
CA GLU A 12 -6.47 14.50 23.38
C GLU A 12 -6.92 15.91 22.97
N GLU A 13 -5.99 16.86 22.80
CA GLU A 13 -6.28 18.24 22.41
C GLU A 13 -6.54 18.39 20.90
N GLU A 14 -5.71 17.76 20.07
CA GLU A 14 -5.72 17.94 18.61
C GLU A 14 -6.56 16.87 17.88
N GLY A 15 -6.90 15.77 18.55
CA GLY A 15 -7.65 14.64 17.98
C GLY A 15 -6.81 13.71 17.10
N TYR A 16 -5.50 13.94 17.00
CA TYR A 16 -4.55 13.08 16.29
C TYR A 16 -3.13 13.26 16.86
N LEU A 17 -2.25 12.32 16.54
CA LEU A 17 -0.84 12.38 16.88
C LEU A 17 0.00 11.78 15.74
N LEU A 18 0.92 12.56 15.20
CA LEU A 18 1.83 12.10 14.15
C LEU A 18 3.10 11.51 14.77
N LEU A 19 3.31 10.21 14.56
CA LEU A 19 4.50 9.50 15.02
C LEU A 19 5.31 9.02 13.80
N HIS A 20 6.57 9.42 13.76
CA HIS A 20 7.49 9.06 12.69
C HIS A 20 8.30 7.81 13.06
N GLY A 21 8.57 6.95 12.08
CA GLY A 21 9.44 5.78 12.25
C GLY A 21 8.89 4.71 13.20
N VAL A 22 7.57 4.66 13.41
CA VAL A 22 6.93 3.61 14.23
C VAL A 22 6.95 2.26 13.52
N LEU A 23 6.82 2.29 12.20
CA LEU A 23 6.90 1.12 11.33
C LEU A 23 8.14 1.26 10.45
N THR A 24 8.86 0.16 10.32
CA THR A 24 9.94 -0.03 9.35
C THR A 24 9.37 -0.59 8.05
N ASP A 25 10.16 -0.58 6.98
CA ASP A 25 9.77 -1.21 5.72
C ASP A 25 9.43 -2.70 5.91
N ALA A 26 10.19 -3.40 6.74
CA ALA A 26 9.97 -4.81 7.07
C ALA A 26 8.64 -5.09 7.78
N ASP A 27 8.09 -4.11 8.52
CA ASP A 27 6.78 -4.25 9.14
C ASP A 27 5.65 -4.15 8.10
N LEU A 28 5.90 -3.48 6.97
CA LEU A 28 4.94 -3.31 5.87
C LEU A 28 5.05 -4.40 4.80
N ASP A 29 6.22 -5.04 4.67
CA ASP A 29 6.48 -6.10 3.68
C ASP A 29 5.39 -7.19 3.61
N PRO A 30 4.85 -7.72 4.73
CA PRO A 30 3.80 -8.73 4.67
C PRO A 30 2.51 -8.23 4.00
N VAL A 31 2.13 -6.97 4.27
CA VAL A 31 0.94 -6.35 3.68
C VAL A 31 1.19 -6.06 2.20
N ILE A 32 2.38 -5.57 1.86
CA ILE A 32 2.78 -5.34 0.46
C ILE A 32 2.70 -6.66 -0.33
N ALA A 33 3.27 -7.75 0.20
CA ALA A 33 3.28 -9.05 -0.46
C ALA A 33 1.86 -9.61 -0.69
N GLU A 34 0.96 -9.44 0.27
CA GLU A 34 -0.45 -9.81 0.11
C GLU A 34 -1.09 -9.02 -1.04
N TYR A 35 -0.95 -7.70 -1.05
CA TYR A 35 -1.51 -6.87 -2.12
C TYR A 35 -0.86 -7.13 -3.48
N GLU A 36 0.45 -7.44 -3.54
CA GLU A 36 1.11 -7.83 -4.78
C GLU A 36 0.48 -9.07 -5.41
N GLN A 37 0.17 -10.09 -4.59
CA GLN A 37 -0.53 -11.30 -5.06
C GLN A 37 -1.95 -10.97 -5.56
N HIS A 38 -2.67 -10.09 -4.86
CA HIS A 38 -4.00 -9.64 -5.27
C HIS A 38 -3.96 -8.88 -6.58
N ILE A 39 -3.04 -7.92 -6.73
CA ILE A 39 -2.84 -7.13 -7.95
C ILE A 39 -2.47 -8.07 -9.10
N ASP A 40 -1.58 -9.04 -8.87
CA ASP A 40 -1.14 -9.97 -9.90
C ASP A 40 -2.29 -10.82 -10.44
N ARG A 41 -3.09 -11.40 -9.55
CA ARG A 41 -4.29 -12.16 -9.95
C ARG A 41 -5.25 -11.30 -10.77
N ARG A 42 -5.52 -10.07 -10.32
CA ARG A 42 -6.44 -9.16 -11.02
C ARG A 42 -5.90 -8.70 -12.38
N ALA A 43 -4.60 -8.48 -12.51
CA ALA A 43 -3.97 -8.16 -13.78
C ALA A 43 -4.17 -9.29 -14.81
N HIS A 44 -4.01 -10.55 -14.39
CA HIS A 44 -4.25 -11.71 -15.26
C HIS A 44 -5.72 -11.85 -15.67
N GLU A 45 -6.65 -11.63 -14.75
CA GLU A 45 -8.09 -11.59 -15.05
C GLU A 45 -8.40 -10.51 -16.11
N LEU A 46 -7.92 -9.28 -15.91
CA LEU A 46 -8.13 -8.16 -16.83
C LEU A 46 -7.49 -8.36 -18.21
N LEU A 47 -6.29 -8.96 -18.25
CA LEU A 47 -5.63 -9.29 -19.52
C LEU A 47 -6.43 -10.35 -20.30
N THR A 48 -6.92 -11.37 -19.61
CA THR A 48 -7.76 -12.42 -20.21
C THR A 48 -9.06 -11.84 -20.76
N GLU A 49 -9.62 -10.84 -20.08
CA GLU A 49 -10.81 -10.10 -20.54
C GLU A 49 -10.49 -9.08 -21.65
N GLY A 50 -9.22 -8.88 -22.02
CA GLY A 50 -8.79 -7.91 -23.02
C GLY A 50 -8.92 -6.45 -22.60
N LYS A 51 -9.06 -6.18 -21.29
CA LYS A 51 -9.20 -4.81 -20.74
C LYS A 51 -7.88 -4.07 -20.58
N ILE A 52 -6.79 -4.81 -20.48
CA ILE A 52 -5.43 -4.26 -20.48
C ILE A 52 -4.59 -5.03 -21.51
N SER A 53 -3.58 -4.38 -22.08
CA SER A 53 -2.70 -4.95 -23.10
C SER A 53 -1.54 -5.76 -22.51
N LYS A 54 -1.20 -5.54 -21.23
CA LYS A 54 -0.09 -6.20 -20.53
C LYS A 54 -0.27 -6.22 -19.01
N LEU A 55 0.54 -7.03 -18.32
CA LEU A 55 0.45 -7.28 -16.87
C LEU A 55 1.18 -6.26 -15.96
N TYR A 56 2.04 -5.41 -16.54
CA TYR A 56 2.91 -4.47 -15.80
C TYR A 56 3.77 -5.16 -14.71
N ALA A 57 4.19 -6.41 -14.93
CA ALA A 57 4.89 -7.21 -13.91
C ALA A 57 6.27 -6.64 -13.50
N ASP A 58 6.91 -5.85 -14.36
CA ASP A 58 8.19 -5.20 -14.06
C ASP A 58 8.05 -3.91 -13.24
N GLU A 59 6.81 -3.45 -12.99
CA GLU A 59 6.60 -2.24 -12.19
C GLU A 59 6.64 -2.54 -10.69
N PRO A 60 7.25 -1.65 -9.89
CA PRO A 60 7.26 -1.80 -8.44
C PRO A 60 5.84 -1.68 -7.85
N PHE A 61 5.62 -2.29 -6.69
CA PHE A 61 4.34 -2.30 -5.96
C PHE A 61 3.59 -0.95 -5.97
N HIS A 62 4.27 0.13 -5.59
CA HIS A 62 3.68 1.47 -5.45
C HIS A 62 3.17 2.08 -6.77
N ARG A 63 3.54 1.50 -7.92
CA ARG A 63 3.20 2.02 -9.25
C ARG A 63 2.33 1.07 -10.08
N ARG A 64 2.54 -0.24 -9.94
CA ARG A 64 1.91 -1.26 -10.79
C ARG A 64 0.38 -1.13 -10.86
N LEU A 65 -0.29 -0.96 -9.71
CA LEU A 65 -1.74 -0.79 -9.67
C LEU A 65 -2.21 0.46 -10.42
N VAL A 66 -1.48 1.58 -10.27
CA VAL A 66 -1.81 2.84 -10.96
C VAL A 66 -1.73 2.67 -12.47
N SER A 67 -0.73 1.94 -12.97
CA SER A 67 -0.57 1.71 -14.41
C SER A 67 -1.66 0.81 -14.99
N ILE A 68 -2.07 -0.25 -14.26
CA ILE A 68 -3.22 -1.08 -14.63
C ILE A 68 -4.50 -0.24 -14.69
N CYS A 69 -4.78 0.56 -13.64
CA CYS A 69 -6.00 1.38 -13.56
C CYS A 69 -6.09 2.49 -14.62
N ARG A 70 -4.96 2.94 -15.17
CA ARG A 70 -4.94 3.95 -16.23
C ARG A 70 -5.30 3.38 -17.60
N GLU A 71 -5.17 2.08 -17.78
CA GLU A 71 -5.45 1.42 -19.05
C GLU A 71 -6.86 0.83 -19.11
N CYS A 72 -7.36 0.29 -18.00
CA CYS A 72 -8.66 -0.39 -17.93
C CYS A 72 -9.88 0.54 -17.85
#